data_AF-A0A831PP06-F1
#
_entry.id   AF-A0A831PP06-F1
#
_cell.length_a   1.000
_cell.length_b   1.000
_cell.length_c   1.000
_cell.angle_alpha   90.00
_cell.angle_beta   90.00
_cell.angle_gamma   90.00
#
_symmetry.space_group_name_H-M   'P 1'
#
loop_
_entity.id
_entity.type
_entity.pdbx_description
1 polymer ?
#
loop_
_entity_poly.entity_id
_entity_poly.type
_entity_poly.pdbx_seq_one_letter_code
_entity_poly.pdbx_strand_id
1 'polypeptide(L)'
;FYYWYYGTRVMYLVGGEDWRVWKDYMCRFLVDNQDGTGGWDGSQSEEGEQYVTYRAALGALILEFCCGHVPIYMSPPRVKAPGAVRVVVEKEAEKEAPLTVEIIMDASNSMWGQIGGEAKITIARRVLAETIGGLPDTMNVGLRVYGHRYALNDPQACADTELAVPIGPLDKNGLIETVNRIQLKGKTPLVHSVLEAIKDFAGTTNGTIVLVTDGIESCGGDIASIAPAIKAAGLELKVNIVGFDIKEAEGRAELESIARSTGGRYIDARNADELTGALGQTLKLEFVVLDATGQERGRGAIGGGAVKVPAGDYVIRVLTEPRPVEIEVTVKPGEDKALTLRRSGGTWILE
;
A
#
# COMPACT_ATOMS: atom_id res chain seq x y z
N PHE A 1 29.36 -24.39 43.46
CA PHE A 1 28.99 -24.94 42.13
C PHE A 1 27.48 -25.01 41.87
N TYR A 2 26.61 -25.33 42.85
CA TYR A 2 25.15 -25.39 42.65
C TYR A 2 24.54 -24.14 41.99
N TYR A 3 24.67 -22.97 42.63
CA TYR A 3 24.14 -21.71 42.10
C TYR A 3 24.79 -21.30 40.78
N TRP A 4 26.10 -21.57 40.63
CA TRP A 4 26.83 -21.32 39.40
C TRP A 4 26.33 -22.15 38.22
N TYR A 5 25.94 -23.40 38.45
CA TYR A 5 25.34 -24.26 37.42
C TYR A 5 23.99 -23.71 36.95
N TYR A 6 23.07 -23.41 37.88
CA TYR A 6 21.76 -22.87 37.50
C TYR A 6 21.86 -21.46 36.90
N GLY A 7 22.76 -20.61 37.40
CA GLY A 7 23.06 -19.32 36.80
C GLY A 7 23.59 -19.47 35.37
N THR A 8 24.52 -20.40 35.15
CA THR A 8 25.06 -20.70 33.81
C THR A 8 23.97 -21.22 32.87
N ARG A 9 23.08 -22.08 33.36
CA ARG A 9 21.94 -22.57 32.56
C ARG A 9 20.97 -21.44 32.18
N VAL A 10 20.66 -20.53 33.10
CA VAL A 10 19.81 -19.37 32.82
C VAL A 10 20.49 -18.46 31.79
N MET A 11 21.76 -18.10 32.00
CA MET A 11 22.49 -17.24 31.07
C MET A 11 22.66 -17.88 29.69
N TYR A 12 22.84 -19.20 29.64
CA TYR A 12 22.87 -19.96 28.38
C TYR A 12 21.53 -19.86 27.62
N LEU A 13 20.40 -19.94 28.32
CA LEU A 13 19.06 -19.79 27.72
C LEU A 13 18.77 -18.35 27.27
N VAL A 14 19.27 -17.35 27.99
CA VAL A 14 19.16 -15.93 27.63
C VAL A 14 19.95 -15.62 26.35
N GLY A 15 21.14 -16.21 26.20
CA GLY A 15 21.99 -16.01 25.02
C GLY A 15 22.56 -14.59 24.89
N GLY A 16 23.01 -14.22 23.69
CA GLY A 16 23.45 -12.85 23.39
C GLY A 16 24.74 -12.38 24.09
N GLU A 17 24.83 -11.07 24.31
CA GLU A 17 25.99 -10.39 24.93
C GLU A 17 26.20 -10.84 26.39
N ASP A 18 25.11 -11.00 27.14
CA ASP A 18 25.15 -11.44 28.55
C ASP A 18 25.72 -12.85 28.68
N TRP A 19 25.32 -13.77 27.80
CA TRP A 19 25.93 -15.09 27.72
C TRP A 19 27.41 -15.03 27.35
N ARG A 20 27.81 -14.14 26.42
CA ARG A 20 29.21 -14.01 26.00
C ARG A 20 30.10 -13.62 27.18
N VAL A 21 29.68 -12.61 27.96
CA VAL A 21 30.40 -12.14 29.14
C VAL A 21 30.39 -13.19 30.25
N TRP A 22 29.24 -13.80 30.52
CA TRP A 22 29.11 -14.84 31.54
C TRP A 22 29.96 -16.07 31.22
N LYS A 23 29.95 -16.53 29.96
CA LYS A 23 30.76 -17.67 29.51
C LYS A 23 32.25 -17.41 29.68
N ASP A 24 32.73 -16.23 29.29
CA ASP A 24 34.15 -15.89 29.45
C ASP A 24 34.57 -15.90 30.93
N TYR A 25 33.72 -15.33 31.80
CA TYR A 25 33.93 -15.37 33.24
C TYR A 25 33.91 -16.81 33.77
N MET A 26 32.91 -17.61 33.39
CA MET A 26 32.76 -18.98 33.90
C MET A 26 33.87 -19.92 33.42
N CYS A 27 34.35 -19.78 32.19
CA CYS A 27 35.53 -20.53 31.72
C CYS A 27 36.76 -20.26 32.58
N ARG A 28 37.02 -18.99 32.91
CA ARG A 28 38.13 -18.62 33.80
C ARG A 28 37.90 -19.12 35.21
N PHE A 29 36.71 -18.89 35.76
CA PHE A 29 36.34 -19.37 37.09
C PHE A 29 36.55 -20.87 37.25
N LEU A 30 36.17 -21.67 36.24
CA LEU A 30 36.39 -23.12 36.25
C LEU A 30 37.87 -23.48 36.28
N VAL A 31 38.71 -22.83 35.47
CA VAL A 31 40.16 -23.09 35.44
C VAL A 31 40.82 -22.65 36.75
N ASP A 32 40.48 -21.46 37.25
CA ASP A 32 41.08 -20.88 38.45
C ASP A 32 40.79 -21.68 39.73
N ASN A 33 39.72 -22.49 39.72
CA ASN A 33 39.31 -23.31 40.86
C ASN A 33 39.53 -24.82 40.63
N GLN A 34 40.22 -25.20 39.56
CA GLN A 34 40.52 -26.60 39.28
C GLN A 34 41.79 -27.05 40.02
N ASP A 35 41.74 -28.19 40.68
CA ASP A 35 42.88 -28.78 41.36
C ASP A 35 43.87 -29.45 40.37
N GLY A 36 45.02 -29.89 40.87
CA GLY A 36 46.07 -30.51 40.06
C GLY A 36 45.70 -31.87 39.43
N THR A 37 44.56 -32.45 39.80
CA THR A 37 44.01 -33.67 39.19
C THR A 37 42.94 -33.38 38.13
N GLY A 38 42.60 -32.10 37.93
CA GLY A 38 41.51 -31.69 37.05
C GLY A 38 40.13 -31.70 37.74
N GLY A 39 40.08 -31.89 39.06
CA GLY A 39 38.86 -31.85 39.87
C GLY A 39 38.54 -30.45 40.39
N TRP A 40 37.37 -30.30 41.03
CA TRP A 40 37.03 -29.11 41.82
C TRP A 40 36.79 -29.56 43.25
N ASP A 41 37.83 -29.51 44.07
CA ASP A 41 37.74 -29.77 45.50
C ASP A 41 37.04 -28.60 46.23
N GLY A 42 36.58 -28.85 47.45
CA GLY A 42 35.81 -27.87 48.20
C GLY A 42 36.63 -27.01 49.14
N SER A 43 36.06 -25.87 49.56
CA SER A 43 36.55 -25.19 50.75
C SER A 43 36.45 -26.11 51.97
N GLN A 44 37.44 -26.00 52.86
CA GLN A 44 37.66 -26.87 54.03
C GLN A 44 36.47 -27.10 54.97
N SER A 45 35.38 -26.32 54.88
CA SER A 45 34.21 -26.44 55.77
C SER A 45 33.15 -27.45 55.31
N GLU A 46 33.31 -28.11 54.16
CA GLU A 46 32.32 -29.04 53.58
C GLU A 46 32.93 -30.40 53.21
N GLU A 47 33.83 -30.92 54.04
CA GLU A 47 34.48 -32.22 53.84
C GLU A 47 33.52 -33.39 54.12
N GLY A 48 32.88 -33.87 53.05
CA GLY A 48 32.28 -35.19 52.98
C GLY A 48 32.40 -35.72 51.55
N GLU A 49 32.83 -36.98 51.38
CA GLU A 49 33.09 -37.58 50.06
C GLU A 49 31.90 -37.43 49.08
N GLN A 50 30.66 -37.43 49.59
CA GLN A 50 29.44 -37.21 48.80
C GLN A 50 29.37 -35.85 48.09
N TYR A 51 29.96 -34.80 48.65
CA TYR A 51 29.91 -33.45 48.07
C TYR A 51 30.98 -33.21 47.00
N VAL A 52 32.05 -34.00 46.99
CA VAL A 52 33.11 -33.93 45.98
C VAL A 52 32.59 -34.40 44.62
N THR A 53 31.95 -35.58 44.57
CA THR A 53 31.33 -36.10 43.34
C THR A 53 30.27 -35.15 42.79
N TYR A 54 29.46 -34.55 43.66
CA TYR A 54 28.42 -33.60 43.28
C TYR A 54 29.00 -32.34 42.60
N ARG A 55 30.13 -31.81 43.11
CA ARG A 55 30.79 -30.63 42.55
C ARG A 55 31.49 -30.94 41.24
N ALA A 56 32.21 -32.06 41.17
CA ALA A 56 32.82 -32.53 39.94
C ALA A 56 31.77 -32.70 38.83
N ALA A 57 30.62 -33.29 39.15
CA ALA A 57 29.50 -33.42 38.22
C ALA A 57 28.96 -32.05 37.78
N LEU A 58 28.72 -31.11 38.70
CA LEU A 58 28.23 -29.78 38.35
C LEU A 58 29.26 -28.95 37.55
N GLY A 59 30.54 -29.03 37.89
CA GLY A 59 31.63 -28.40 37.14
C GLY A 59 31.72 -28.95 35.71
N ALA A 60 31.61 -30.27 35.56
CA ALA A 60 31.55 -30.92 34.24
C ALA A 60 30.31 -30.50 33.43
N LEU A 61 29.14 -30.35 34.07
CA LEU A 61 27.94 -29.86 33.40
C LEU A 61 28.05 -28.38 32.98
N ILE A 62 28.73 -27.54 33.77
CA ILE A 62 29.02 -26.14 33.38
C ILE A 62 29.98 -26.14 32.17
N LEU A 63 31.00 -27.01 32.17
CA LEU A 63 31.90 -27.18 31.02
C LEU A 63 31.15 -27.59 29.75
N GLU A 64 30.12 -28.45 29.85
CA GLU A 64 29.30 -28.82 28.70
C GLU A 64 28.61 -27.62 28.05
N PHE A 65 28.11 -26.67 28.87
CA PHE A 65 27.54 -25.42 28.36
C PHE A 65 28.59 -24.48 27.77
N CYS A 66 29.77 -24.39 28.40
CA CYS A 66 30.84 -23.50 27.96
C CYS A 66 31.56 -24.00 26.69
N CYS A 67 31.77 -25.32 26.58
CA CYS A 67 32.71 -25.95 25.66
C CYS A 67 32.08 -27.04 24.78
N GLY A 68 30.98 -27.68 25.21
CA GLY A 68 30.37 -28.83 24.52
C GLY A 68 29.30 -28.48 23.49
N HIS A 69 28.65 -27.32 23.63
CA HIS A 69 27.65 -26.86 22.67
C HIS A 69 28.28 -25.95 21.62
N VAL A 70 28.08 -26.31 20.34
CA VAL A 70 28.37 -25.42 19.20
C VAL A 70 27.76 -24.05 19.49
N PRO A 71 28.48 -22.95 19.29
CA PRO A 71 27.99 -21.60 19.51
C PRO A 71 26.54 -21.36 19.03
N ILE A 72 25.58 -21.22 19.95
CA ILE A 72 24.29 -20.58 19.62
C ILE A 72 24.55 -19.16 19.06
N TYR A 73 25.69 -18.55 19.40
CA TYR A 73 26.15 -17.26 18.84
C TYR A 73 26.70 -17.33 17.40
N MET A 74 26.83 -18.52 16.79
CA MET A 74 27.13 -18.66 15.35
C MET A 74 25.91 -19.11 14.52
N SER A 75 24.75 -19.31 15.15
CA SER A 75 23.51 -19.30 14.38
C SER A 75 23.30 -17.85 13.94
N PRO A 76 23.29 -17.53 12.63
CA PRO A 76 22.92 -16.19 12.20
C PRO A 76 21.56 -15.84 12.82
N PRO A 77 21.34 -14.59 13.26
CA PRO A 77 20.04 -14.19 13.78
C PRO A 77 18.97 -14.65 12.80
N ARG A 78 17.95 -15.35 13.32
CA ARG A 78 16.76 -15.75 12.54
C ARG A 78 16.42 -14.57 11.65
N VAL A 79 16.49 -14.78 10.34
CA VAL A 79 16.23 -13.81 9.28
C VAL A 79 15.20 -12.81 9.80
N LYS A 80 15.55 -11.51 9.82
CA LYS A 80 14.56 -10.44 9.94
C LYS A 80 13.69 -10.49 8.69
N ALA A 81 12.86 -11.53 8.57
CA ALA A 81 11.92 -11.64 7.50
C ALA A 81 11.04 -10.40 7.63
N PRO A 82 10.94 -9.56 6.58
CA PRO A 82 10.02 -8.45 6.64
C PRO A 82 8.63 -9.00 6.97
N GLY A 83 7.96 -8.36 7.91
CA GLY A 83 6.53 -8.62 8.09
C GLY A 83 5.77 -8.05 6.89
N ALA A 84 4.48 -8.32 6.84
CA ALA A 84 3.60 -7.83 5.81
C ALA A 84 2.33 -7.26 6.44
N VAL A 85 1.75 -6.23 5.82
CA VAL A 85 0.47 -5.65 6.23
C VAL A 85 -0.47 -5.65 5.05
N ARG A 86 -1.70 -6.13 5.23
CA ARG A 86 -2.79 -6.01 4.25
C ARG A 86 -4.06 -5.52 4.94
N VAL A 87 -4.87 -4.76 4.21
CA VAL A 87 -6.19 -4.31 4.68
C VAL A 87 -7.25 -4.96 3.80
N VAL A 88 -8.28 -5.58 4.39
CA VAL A 88 -9.42 -6.18 3.70
C VAL A 88 -10.73 -5.51 4.14
N VAL A 89 -11.78 -5.53 3.33
CA VAL A 89 -13.08 -4.97 3.70
C VAL A 89 -13.98 -6.09 4.26
N GLU A 90 -14.63 -5.85 5.39
CA GLU A 90 -15.63 -6.77 5.93
C GLU A 90 -16.90 -6.74 5.06
N LYS A 91 -17.36 -7.91 4.61
CA LYS A 91 -18.65 -8.06 3.91
C LYS A 91 -19.78 -8.12 4.94
N GLU A 92 -20.16 -6.98 5.52
CA GLU A 92 -21.49 -6.87 6.15
C GLU A 92 -22.21 -5.58 5.75
N ALA A 93 -23.52 -5.74 5.57
CA ALA A 93 -24.41 -4.84 4.89
C ALA A 93 -25.07 -3.85 5.87
N GLU A 94 -24.67 -2.58 5.82
CA GLU A 94 -25.53 -1.46 6.21
C GLU A 94 -25.57 -0.41 5.10
N LYS A 95 -26.78 0.09 4.82
CA LYS A 95 -27.11 1.03 3.74
C LYS A 95 -26.44 2.39 3.96
N GLU A 96 -25.26 2.59 3.40
CA GLU A 96 -24.68 3.92 3.17
C GLU A 96 -24.07 4.04 1.77
N ALA A 97 -23.96 5.29 1.30
CA ALA A 97 -23.71 5.63 -0.10
C ALA A 97 -22.45 4.95 -0.65
N PRO A 98 -22.57 4.25 -1.79
CA PRO A 98 -21.43 3.67 -2.49
C PRO A 98 -20.33 4.71 -2.74
N LEU A 99 -19.07 4.29 -2.66
CA LEU A 99 -17.96 5.09 -3.18
C LEU A 99 -18.26 5.41 -4.64
N THR A 100 -18.41 6.70 -4.94
CA THR A 100 -18.88 7.16 -6.23
C THR A 100 -17.71 7.69 -7.04
N VAL A 101 -17.46 7.03 -8.16
CA VAL A 101 -16.35 7.35 -9.06
C VAL A 101 -16.89 7.55 -10.47
N GLU A 102 -16.41 8.56 -11.16
CA GLU A 102 -16.61 8.69 -12.59
C GLU A 102 -15.26 8.65 -13.30
N ILE A 103 -15.11 7.71 -14.24
CA ILE A 103 -13.91 7.59 -15.05
C ILE A 103 -14.14 8.40 -16.32
N ILE A 104 -13.25 9.36 -16.60
CA ILE A 104 -13.23 10.09 -17.87
C ILE A 104 -12.12 9.49 -18.74
N MET A 105 -12.50 8.94 -19.89
CA MET A 105 -11.58 8.32 -20.83
C MET A 105 -11.34 9.21 -22.05
N ASP A 106 -10.07 9.49 -22.33
CA ASP A 106 -9.64 10.09 -23.58
C ASP A 106 -9.78 9.09 -24.74
N ALA A 107 -10.57 9.49 -25.74
CA ALA A 107 -10.69 8.79 -27.01
C ALA A 107 -10.43 9.72 -28.20
N SER A 108 -9.64 10.77 -27.99
CA SER A 108 -9.19 11.69 -29.04
C SER A 108 -8.26 10.99 -30.04
N ASN A 109 -7.98 11.66 -31.15
CA ASN A 109 -7.18 11.12 -32.23
C ASN A 109 -5.71 10.83 -31.82
N SER A 110 -5.16 11.49 -30.79
CA SER A 110 -3.79 11.23 -30.31
C SER A 110 -3.61 9.82 -29.74
N MET A 111 -4.69 9.20 -29.25
CA MET A 111 -4.70 7.85 -28.71
C MET A 111 -4.44 6.75 -29.76
N TRP A 112 -4.36 7.10 -31.06
CA TRP A 112 -3.81 6.24 -32.11
C TRP A 112 -2.28 6.13 -32.08
N GLY A 113 -1.60 7.03 -31.35
CA GLY A 113 -0.16 6.94 -31.09
C GLY A 113 0.20 5.59 -30.51
N GLN A 114 1.46 5.18 -30.68
CA GLN A 114 1.92 3.85 -30.29
C GLN A 114 2.98 3.91 -29.20
N ILE A 115 2.90 2.95 -28.28
CA ILE A 115 3.94 2.65 -27.29
C ILE A 115 4.37 1.20 -27.52
N GLY A 116 5.64 0.98 -27.81
CA GLY A 116 6.15 -0.38 -28.05
C GLY A 116 5.47 -1.11 -29.24
N GLY A 117 4.93 -0.37 -30.22
CA GLY A 117 4.23 -0.93 -31.38
C GLY A 117 2.75 -1.24 -31.17
N GLU A 118 2.20 -1.01 -29.98
CA GLU A 118 0.78 -1.15 -29.67
C GLU A 118 0.12 0.25 -29.56
N ALA A 119 -1.10 0.41 -30.07
CA ALA A 119 -1.82 1.68 -29.97
C ALA A 119 -2.19 1.99 -28.51
N LYS A 120 -2.01 3.24 -28.08
CA LYS A 120 -2.29 3.70 -26.71
C LYS A 120 -3.70 3.34 -26.26
N ILE A 121 -4.69 3.49 -27.13
CA ILE A 121 -6.07 3.10 -26.86
C ILE A 121 -6.24 1.61 -26.53
N THR A 122 -5.51 0.72 -27.19
CA THR A 122 -5.59 -0.72 -26.96
C THR A 122 -5.06 -1.05 -25.58
N ILE A 123 -3.93 -0.42 -25.21
CA ILE A 123 -3.37 -0.50 -23.86
C ILE A 123 -4.37 0.05 -22.84
N ALA A 124 -4.91 1.24 -23.06
CA ALA A 124 -5.84 1.89 -22.14
C ALA A 124 -7.10 1.04 -21.90
N ARG A 125 -7.70 0.44 -22.95
CA ARG A 125 -8.86 -0.45 -22.81
C ARG A 125 -8.55 -1.67 -21.97
N ARG A 126 -7.42 -2.34 -22.28
CA ARG A 126 -7.00 -3.54 -21.55
C ARG A 126 -6.78 -3.22 -20.07
N VAL A 127 -6.05 -2.15 -19.78
CA VAL A 127 -5.76 -1.73 -18.40
C VAL A 127 -7.01 -1.28 -17.66
N LEU A 128 -7.90 -0.50 -18.29
CA LEU A 128 -9.18 -0.15 -17.67
C LEU A 128 -10.00 -1.41 -17.37
N ALA A 129 -10.07 -2.36 -18.30
CA ALA A 129 -10.84 -3.59 -18.11
C ALA A 129 -10.30 -4.44 -16.95
N GLU A 130 -8.98 -4.61 -16.88
CA GLU A 130 -8.30 -5.26 -15.75
C GLU A 130 -8.58 -4.54 -14.43
N THR A 131 -8.54 -3.20 -14.44
CA THR A 131 -8.77 -2.39 -13.24
C THR A 131 -10.21 -2.49 -12.76
N ILE A 132 -11.18 -2.37 -13.68
CA ILE A 132 -12.63 -2.52 -13.40
C ILE A 132 -12.92 -3.90 -12.81
N GLY A 133 -12.30 -4.95 -13.35
CA GLY A 133 -12.42 -6.31 -12.81
C GLY A 133 -12.01 -6.41 -11.34
N GLY A 134 -11.02 -5.62 -10.91
CA GLY A 134 -10.52 -5.56 -9.55
C GLY A 134 -11.22 -4.58 -8.60
N LEU A 135 -12.23 -3.83 -9.05
CA LEU A 135 -12.95 -2.89 -8.18
C LEU A 135 -13.92 -3.63 -7.22
N PRO A 136 -14.14 -3.12 -5.99
CA PRO A 136 -15.19 -3.61 -5.11
C PRO A 136 -16.59 -3.46 -5.71
N ASP A 137 -17.44 -4.48 -5.57
CA ASP A 137 -18.83 -4.46 -6.08
C ASP A 137 -19.73 -3.45 -5.33
N THR A 138 -19.23 -2.86 -4.25
CA THR A 138 -19.93 -1.85 -3.42
C THR A 138 -19.77 -0.42 -3.93
N MET A 139 -19.08 -0.20 -5.07
CA MET A 139 -18.88 1.12 -5.66
C MET A 139 -20.00 1.51 -6.63
N ASN A 140 -20.25 2.81 -6.75
CA ASN A 140 -20.94 3.39 -7.89
C ASN A 140 -19.90 3.87 -8.89
N VAL A 141 -20.02 3.45 -10.15
CA VAL A 141 -19.06 3.81 -11.20
C VAL A 141 -19.78 4.33 -12.43
N GLY A 142 -19.40 5.52 -12.88
CA GLY A 142 -19.78 6.08 -14.17
C GLY A 142 -18.60 6.07 -15.15
N LEU A 143 -18.91 6.16 -16.44
CA LEU A 143 -17.93 6.31 -17.52
C LEU A 143 -18.35 7.44 -18.44
N ARG A 144 -17.47 8.43 -18.55
CA ARG A 144 -17.55 9.50 -19.53
C ARG A 144 -16.41 9.38 -20.53
N VAL A 145 -16.69 9.71 -21.78
CA VAL A 145 -15.73 9.58 -22.89
C VAL A 145 -15.76 10.84 -23.71
N TYR A 146 -14.59 11.37 -24.09
CA TYR A 146 -14.50 12.50 -24.99
C TYR A 146 -13.72 12.19 -26.26
N GLY A 147 -13.98 12.98 -27.32
CA GLY A 147 -13.28 12.86 -28.59
C GLY A 147 -13.62 11.61 -29.41
N HIS A 148 -14.74 10.92 -29.11
CA HIS A 148 -15.05 9.62 -29.72
C HIS A 148 -16.07 9.69 -30.87
N ARG A 149 -16.79 10.81 -31.05
CA ARG A 149 -17.92 10.90 -32.01
C ARG A 149 -17.61 11.77 -33.21
N TYR A 150 -16.96 12.90 -33.01
CA TYR A 150 -16.74 13.91 -34.05
C TYR A 150 -15.29 13.94 -34.50
N ALA A 151 -15.05 14.19 -35.79
CA ALA A 151 -13.70 14.28 -36.35
C ALA A 151 -13.02 15.60 -35.97
N LEU A 152 -11.68 15.67 -36.06
CA LEU A 152 -10.88 16.86 -35.70
C LEU A 152 -11.36 18.19 -36.32
N ASN A 153 -11.90 18.17 -37.54
CA ASN A 153 -12.33 19.37 -38.26
C ASN A 153 -13.82 19.69 -38.04
N ASP A 154 -14.53 18.87 -37.29
CA ASP A 154 -15.94 19.07 -37.00
C ASP A 154 -16.11 20.22 -35.99
N PRO A 155 -17.02 21.19 -36.24
CA PRO A 155 -17.30 22.26 -35.28
C PRO A 155 -17.72 21.76 -33.89
N GLN A 156 -18.29 20.56 -33.79
CA GLN A 156 -18.75 19.95 -32.54
C GLN A 156 -17.63 19.24 -31.77
N ALA A 157 -16.43 19.08 -32.35
CA ALA A 157 -15.34 18.31 -31.74
C ALA A 157 -14.90 18.86 -30.37
N CYS A 158 -15.05 20.16 -30.13
CA CYS A 158 -14.72 20.78 -28.84
C CYS A 158 -15.83 20.72 -27.79
N ALA A 159 -17.01 20.23 -28.16
CA ALA A 159 -18.10 19.89 -27.25
C ALA A 159 -18.26 18.36 -27.12
N ASP A 160 -17.35 17.57 -27.69
CA ASP A 160 -17.51 16.13 -27.79
C ASP A 160 -17.17 15.42 -26.47
N THR A 161 -18.15 15.36 -25.57
CA THR A 161 -18.12 14.57 -24.34
C THR A 161 -19.44 13.84 -24.12
N GLU A 162 -19.40 12.60 -23.63
CA GLU A 162 -20.58 11.77 -23.41
C GLU A 162 -20.46 10.98 -22.11
N LEU A 163 -21.51 11.01 -21.30
CA LEU A 163 -21.73 10.04 -20.23
C LEU A 163 -22.20 8.72 -20.84
N ALA A 164 -21.25 7.85 -21.20
CA ALA A 164 -21.52 6.57 -21.84
C ALA A 164 -22.16 5.57 -20.86
N VAL A 165 -21.77 5.63 -19.60
CA VAL A 165 -22.41 4.87 -18.50
C VAL A 165 -22.70 5.84 -17.35
N PRO A 166 -23.98 6.05 -16.98
CA PRO A 166 -24.33 6.87 -15.84
C PRO A 166 -23.75 6.32 -14.53
N ILE A 167 -23.46 7.22 -13.59
CA ILE A 167 -23.05 6.84 -12.25
C ILE A 167 -24.16 5.99 -11.59
N GLY A 168 -23.81 4.77 -11.20
CA GLY A 168 -24.71 3.84 -10.53
C GLY A 168 -23.96 2.59 -10.08
N PRO A 169 -24.67 1.60 -9.50
CA PRO A 169 -24.06 0.38 -8.99
C PRO A 169 -23.16 -0.28 -10.04
N LEU A 170 -21.95 -0.69 -9.64
CA LEU A 170 -20.94 -1.21 -10.55
C LEU A 170 -21.41 -2.47 -11.30
N ASP A 171 -21.73 -2.32 -12.59
CA ASP A 171 -21.82 -3.42 -13.56
C ASP A 171 -20.48 -3.55 -14.30
N LYS A 172 -19.60 -4.42 -13.76
CA LYS A 172 -18.27 -4.65 -14.34
C LYS A 172 -18.33 -5.06 -15.80
N ASN A 173 -19.24 -5.96 -16.16
CA ASN A 173 -19.30 -6.51 -17.50
C ASN A 173 -19.80 -5.48 -18.51
N GLY A 174 -20.89 -4.77 -18.18
CA GLY A 174 -21.42 -3.71 -19.03
C GLY A 174 -20.44 -2.54 -19.21
N LEU A 175 -19.70 -2.19 -18.16
CA LEU A 175 -18.68 -1.15 -18.21
C LEU A 175 -17.50 -1.55 -19.13
N ILE A 176 -16.98 -2.77 -18.97
CA ILE A 176 -15.91 -3.32 -19.82
C ILE A 176 -16.35 -3.40 -21.29
N GLU A 177 -17.57 -3.85 -21.54
CA GLU A 177 -18.12 -3.91 -22.90
C GLU A 177 -18.23 -2.52 -23.53
N THR A 178 -18.67 -1.52 -22.77
CA THR A 178 -18.76 -0.13 -23.23
C THR A 178 -17.38 0.42 -23.59
N VAL A 179 -16.39 0.25 -22.70
CA VAL A 179 -14.99 0.64 -22.94
C VAL A 179 -14.46 0.01 -24.25
N ASN A 180 -14.78 -1.25 -24.50
CA ASN A 180 -14.35 -1.97 -25.69
C ASN A 180 -15.01 -1.51 -26.99
N ARG A 181 -16.14 -0.79 -26.96
CA ARG A 181 -16.87 -0.30 -28.13
C ARG A 181 -16.56 1.14 -28.53
N ILE A 182 -15.86 1.89 -27.68
CA ILE A 182 -15.49 3.29 -27.93
C ILE A 182 -14.76 3.41 -29.28
N GLN A 183 -14.92 4.52 -29.99
CA GLN A 183 -14.16 4.83 -31.22
C GLN A 183 -13.24 6.03 -30.97
N LEU A 184 -12.20 6.20 -31.78
CA LEU A 184 -11.25 7.32 -31.65
C LEU A 184 -11.38 8.26 -32.83
N LYS A 185 -11.68 9.54 -32.62
CA LYS A 185 -11.96 10.46 -33.75
C LYS A 185 -11.47 11.89 -33.59
N GLY A 186 -11.67 12.47 -32.42
CA GLY A 186 -11.83 13.91 -32.23
C GLY A 186 -10.71 14.57 -31.46
N LYS A 187 -11.02 15.75 -30.95
CA LYS A 187 -10.13 16.59 -30.14
C LYS A 187 -10.17 16.18 -28.66
N THR A 188 -9.44 16.93 -27.83
CA THR A 188 -9.31 16.73 -26.38
C THR A 188 -10.03 17.87 -25.62
N PRO A 189 -11.38 17.88 -25.55
CA PRO A 189 -12.14 18.86 -24.76
C PRO A 189 -12.13 18.47 -23.28
N LEU A 190 -10.95 18.47 -22.68
CA LEU A 190 -10.68 17.97 -21.32
C LEU A 190 -11.45 18.77 -20.28
N VAL A 191 -11.29 20.10 -20.28
CA VAL A 191 -11.94 21.00 -19.31
C VAL A 191 -13.45 20.87 -19.42
N HIS A 192 -13.99 20.90 -20.65
CA HIS A 192 -15.42 20.75 -20.87
C HIS A 192 -15.93 19.39 -20.34
N SER A 193 -15.18 18.31 -20.56
CA SER A 193 -15.55 16.98 -20.07
C SER A 193 -15.56 16.88 -18.55
N VAL A 194 -14.59 17.50 -17.87
CA VAL A 194 -14.57 17.55 -16.40
C VAL A 194 -15.74 18.41 -15.89
N LEU A 195 -16.06 19.53 -16.54
CA LEU A 195 -17.19 20.37 -16.16
C LEU A 195 -18.54 19.66 -16.34
N GLU A 196 -18.71 18.83 -17.37
CA GLU A 196 -19.89 17.99 -17.52
C GLU A 196 -19.92 16.86 -16.47
N ALA A 197 -18.79 16.22 -16.19
CA ALA A 197 -18.70 15.19 -15.13
C ALA A 197 -19.15 15.73 -13.76
N ILE A 198 -18.77 16.96 -13.39
CA ILE A 198 -19.24 17.59 -12.13
C ILE A 198 -20.78 17.55 -12.01
N LYS A 199 -21.50 17.70 -13.13
CA LYS A 199 -22.97 17.68 -13.15
C LYS A 199 -23.52 16.26 -12.98
N ASP A 200 -22.80 15.25 -13.42
CA ASP A 200 -23.21 13.84 -13.33
C ASP A 200 -23.26 13.36 -11.87
N PHE A 201 -22.51 14.02 -10.96
CA PHE A 201 -22.57 13.79 -9.51
C PHE A 201 -23.79 14.45 -8.83
N ALA A 202 -24.73 15.05 -9.58
CA ALA A 202 -25.93 15.67 -9.01
C ALA A 202 -26.69 14.69 -8.10
N GLY A 203 -26.99 15.14 -6.87
CA GLY A 203 -27.64 14.31 -5.84
C GLY A 203 -26.68 13.51 -4.96
N THR A 204 -25.36 13.63 -5.18
CA THR A 204 -24.30 13.09 -4.31
C THR A 204 -23.63 14.23 -3.53
N THR A 205 -22.99 13.93 -2.40
CA THR A 205 -22.24 14.92 -1.60
C THR A 205 -20.74 14.96 -1.93
N ASN A 206 -20.17 13.83 -2.31
CA ASN A 206 -18.74 13.65 -2.55
C ASN A 206 -18.49 12.61 -3.65
N GLY A 207 -17.26 12.57 -4.16
CA GLY A 207 -16.90 11.64 -5.22
C GLY A 207 -15.51 11.88 -5.79
N THR A 208 -15.10 10.99 -6.69
CA THR A 208 -13.82 11.10 -7.37
C THR A 208 -14.00 11.01 -8.88
N ILE A 209 -13.42 11.97 -9.59
CA ILE A 209 -13.23 11.90 -11.04
C ILE A 209 -11.84 11.33 -11.29
N VAL A 210 -11.74 10.29 -12.13
CA VAL A 210 -10.47 9.76 -12.61
C VAL A 210 -10.37 9.99 -14.11
N LEU A 211 -9.55 10.97 -14.50
CA LEU A 211 -9.29 11.31 -15.89
C LEU A 211 -8.08 10.54 -16.40
N VAL A 212 -8.25 9.78 -17.49
CA VAL A 212 -7.16 9.13 -18.23
C VAL A 212 -6.98 9.85 -19.55
N THR A 213 -5.84 10.51 -19.74
CA THR A 213 -5.57 11.35 -20.92
C THR A 213 -4.16 11.13 -21.46
N ASP A 214 -4.00 11.12 -22.79
CA ASP A 214 -2.67 11.10 -23.44
C ASP A 214 -2.25 12.47 -24.00
N GLY A 215 -3.06 13.50 -23.76
CA GLY A 215 -2.85 14.83 -24.27
C GLY A 215 -3.30 15.94 -23.32
N ILE A 216 -3.06 17.16 -23.78
CA ILE A 216 -3.46 18.40 -23.11
C ILE A 216 -4.76 18.95 -23.71
N GLU A 217 -5.36 19.92 -23.02
CA GLU A 217 -6.51 20.66 -23.52
C GLU A 217 -6.22 21.29 -24.90
N SER A 218 -7.03 20.93 -25.91
CA SER A 218 -6.85 21.41 -27.30
C SER A 218 -8.03 22.22 -27.85
N CYS A 219 -8.99 22.54 -26.98
CA CYS A 219 -10.22 23.25 -27.31
C CYS A 219 -10.37 24.59 -26.60
N GLY A 220 -9.29 25.06 -25.94
CA GLY A 220 -9.24 26.40 -25.33
C GLY A 220 -10.00 26.51 -24.01
N GLY A 221 -10.30 25.38 -23.37
CA GLY A 221 -10.87 25.38 -22.03
C GLY A 221 -9.93 25.99 -20.99
N ASP A 222 -10.49 26.73 -20.03
CA ASP A 222 -9.73 27.28 -18.91
C ASP A 222 -9.58 26.22 -17.81
N ILE A 223 -8.37 25.68 -17.70
CA ILE A 223 -7.98 24.69 -16.70
C ILE A 223 -8.24 25.17 -15.26
N ALA A 224 -8.05 26.47 -14.99
CA ALA A 224 -8.24 27.04 -13.66
C ALA A 224 -9.72 27.13 -13.24
N SER A 225 -10.66 26.92 -14.16
CA SER A 225 -12.10 26.99 -13.90
C SER A 225 -12.67 25.76 -13.17
N ILE A 226 -11.96 24.63 -13.19
CA ILE A 226 -12.46 23.34 -12.67
C ILE A 226 -12.73 23.38 -11.15
N ALA A 227 -11.74 23.77 -10.34
CA ALA A 227 -11.90 23.82 -8.89
C ALA A 227 -12.99 24.82 -8.44
N PRO A 228 -13.06 26.05 -8.98
CA PRO A 228 -14.19 26.95 -8.76
C PRO A 228 -15.54 26.33 -9.13
N ALA A 229 -15.64 25.58 -10.24
CA ALA A 229 -16.87 24.94 -10.65
C ALA A 229 -17.33 23.84 -9.67
N ILE A 230 -16.41 23.01 -9.17
CA ILE A 230 -16.70 22.01 -8.12
C ILE A 230 -17.24 22.70 -6.87
N LYS A 231 -16.59 23.77 -6.42
CA LYS A 231 -17.01 24.55 -5.25
C LYS A 231 -18.38 25.20 -5.46
N ALA A 232 -18.64 25.74 -6.65
CA ALA A 232 -19.92 26.37 -6.98
C ALA A 232 -21.07 25.35 -7.03
N ALA A 233 -20.79 24.09 -7.41
CA ALA A 233 -21.73 22.99 -7.36
C ALA A 233 -22.02 22.49 -5.92
N GLY A 234 -21.25 22.95 -4.92
CA GLY A 234 -21.40 22.52 -3.52
C GLY A 234 -20.98 21.06 -3.29
N LEU A 235 -20.14 20.51 -4.16
CA LEU A 235 -19.68 19.12 -4.11
C LEU A 235 -18.26 19.03 -3.56
N GLU A 236 -17.96 17.93 -2.87
CA GLU A 236 -16.61 17.55 -2.47
C GLU A 236 -16.03 16.56 -3.50
N LEU A 237 -15.60 17.06 -4.66
CA LEU A 237 -15.00 16.23 -5.71
C LEU A 237 -13.49 16.37 -5.76
N LYS A 238 -12.80 15.24 -5.86
CA LYS A 238 -11.37 15.18 -6.22
C LYS A 238 -11.23 14.81 -7.68
N VAL A 239 -10.31 15.44 -8.39
CA VAL A 239 -9.96 15.10 -9.77
C VAL A 239 -8.57 14.46 -9.76
N ASN A 240 -8.53 13.14 -9.89
CA ASN A 240 -7.30 12.39 -10.14
C ASN A 240 -7.06 12.32 -11.64
N ILE A 241 -5.81 12.49 -12.06
CA ILE A 241 -5.43 12.50 -13.47
C ILE A 241 -4.30 11.52 -13.69
N VAL A 242 -4.48 10.62 -14.65
CA VAL A 242 -3.47 9.69 -15.14
C VAL A 242 -3.06 10.16 -16.53
N GLY A 243 -1.87 10.75 -16.63
CA GLY A 243 -1.28 11.18 -17.89
C GLY A 243 -0.56 10.02 -18.57
N PHE A 244 -0.98 9.65 -19.77
CA PHE A 244 -0.49 8.48 -20.50
C PHE A 244 0.41 8.86 -21.68
N ASP A 245 1.72 8.66 -21.54
CA ASP A 245 2.74 9.04 -22.54
C ASP A 245 2.63 10.51 -22.97
N ILE A 246 2.49 11.41 -21.98
CA ILE A 246 2.55 12.86 -22.18
C ILE A 246 4.01 13.30 -22.18
N LYS A 247 4.45 13.95 -23.27
CA LYS A 247 5.86 14.28 -23.48
C LYS A 247 6.18 15.69 -23.01
N GLU A 248 5.25 16.60 -23.20
CA GLU A 248 5.37 18.03 -22.94
C GLU A 248 5.44 18.27 -21.42
N ALA A 249 6.49 18.96 -20.95
CA ALA A 249 6.63 19.25 -19.53
C ALA A 249 5.57 20.26 -19.06
N GLU A 250 5.26 21.25 -19.90
CA GLU A 250 4.22 22.24 -19.65
C GLU A 250 2.85 21.57 -19.51
N GLY A 251 2.53 20.64 -20.40
CA GLY A 251 1.28 19.89 -20.35
C GLY A 251 1.10 19.07 -19.08
N ARG A 252 2.16 18.40 -18.62
CA ARG A 252 2.13 17.67 -17.34
C ARG A 252 1.94 18.61 -16.15
N ALA A 253 2.59 19.78 -16.16
CA ALA A 253 2.44 20.76 -15.10
C ALA A 253 1.01 21.34 -15.03
N GLU A 254 0.36 21.55 -16.17
CA GLU A 254 -1.03 21.97 -16.25
C GLU A 254 -1.98 20.94 -15.64
N LEU A 255 -1.87 19.67 -16.04
CA LEU A 255 -2.67 18.58 -15.48
C LEU A 255 -2.41 18.40 -13.98
N GLU A 256 -1.16 18.49 -13.55
CA GLU A 256 -0.83 18.44 -12.14
C GLU A 256 -1.45 19.59 -11.33
N SER A 257 -1.53 20.79 -11.91
CA SER A 257 -2.20 21.93 -11.30
C SER A 257 -3.69 21.66 -11.07
N ILE A 258 -4.39 21.04 -12.04
CA ILE A 258 -5.80 20.64 -11.89
C ILE A 258 -5.96 19.73 -10.70
N ALA A 259 -5.20 18.63 -10.70
CA ALA A 259 -5.32 17.60 -9.68
C ALA A 259 -5.07 18.19 -8.29
N ARG A 260 -4.00 18.97 -8.13
CA ARG A 260 -3.67 19.66 -6.87
C ARG A 260 -4.75 20.64 -6.42
N SER A 261 -5.34 21.40 -7.34
CA SER A 261 -6.39 22.39 -7.01
C SER A 261 -7.67 21.77 -6.43
N THR A 262 -7.90 20.48 -6.69
CA THR A 262 -9.06 19.71 -6.20
C THR A 262 -8.71 18.74 -5.07
N GLY A 263 -7.45 18.72 -4.62
CA GLY A 263 -6.96 17.74 -3.65
C GLY A 263 -6.80 16.32 -4.21
N GLY A 264 -6.88 16.16 -5.53
CA GLY A 264 -6.56 14.93 -6.26
C GLY A 264 -5.06 14.79 -6.56
N ARG A 265 -4.72 13.79 -7.38
CA ARG A 265 -3.33 13.44 -7.73
C ARG A 265 -3.14 13.36 -9.24
N TYR A 266 -1.97 13.81 -9.70
CA TYR A 266 -1.49 13.55 -11.05
C TYR A 266 -0.46 12.41 -11.01
N ILE A 267 -0.63 11.42 -11.89
CA ILE A 267 0.29 10.29 -12.02
C ILE A 267 0.67 10.13 -13.49
N ASP A 268 1.97 10.14 -13.77
CA ASP A 268 2.54 9.90 -15.10
C ASP A 268 2.63 8.39 -15.35
N ALA A 269 2.21 7.94 -16.52
CA ALA A 269 2.32 6.56 -16.96
C ALA A 269 2.89 6.50 -18.38
N ARG A 270 3.99 5.76 -18.58
CA ARG A 270 4.71 5.71 -19.87
C ARG A 270 4.52 4.40 -20.63
N ASN A 271 3.89 3.43 -19.99
CA ASN A 271 3.65 2.10 -20.53
C ASN A 271 2.44 1.46 -19.83
N ALA A 272 2.06 0.26 -20.27
CA ALA A 272 0.91 -0.45 -19.74
C ALA A 272 1.00 -0.72 -18.23
N ASP A 273 2.16 -1.15 -17.74
CA ASP A 273 2.34 -1.51 -16.33
C ASP A 273 2.22 -0.29 -15.42
N GLU A 274 2.81 0.83 -15.82
CA GLU A 274 2.68 2.10 -15.12
C GLU A 274 1.24 2.62 -15.18
N LEU A 275 0.53 2.44 -16.30
CA LEU A 275 -0.88 2.81 -16.42
C LEU A 275 -1.76 1.99 -15.48
N THR A 276 -1.50 0.67 -15.38
CA THR A 276 -2.19 -0.21 -14.42
C THR A 276 -1.90 0.20 -12.99
N GLY A 277 -0.65 0.54 -12.67
CA GLY A 277 -0.26 1.04 -11.37
C GLY A 277 -0.95 2.36 -11.03
N ALA A 278 -0.98 3.31 -11.97
CA ALA A 278 -1.59 4.62 -11.79
C ALA A 278 -3.13 4.53 -11.61
N LEU A 279 -3.80 3.72 -12.42
CA LEU A 279 -5.23 3.47 -12.28
C LEU A 279 -5.55 2.72 -10.98
N GLY A 280 -4.70 1.77 -10.59
CA GLY A 280 -4.79 1.11 -9.30
C GLY A 280 -4.71 2.09 -8.12
N GLN A 281 -3.79 3.07 -8.16
CA GLN A 281 -3.63 4.09 -7.11
C GLN A 281 -4.76 5.12 -7.04
N THR A 282 -5.47 5.34 -8.15
CA THR A 282 -6.53 6.36 -8.25
C THR A 282 -7.93 5.79 -8.02
N LEU A 283 -8.14 4.51 -8.35
CA LEU A 283 -9.45 3.84 -8.29
C LEU A 283 -9.60 2.88 -7.11
N LYS A 284 -8.51 2.43 -6.48
CA LYS A 284 -8.58 1.60 -5.29
C LYS A 284 -8.42 2.46 -4.04
N LEU A 285 -9.25 2.23 -3.03
CA LEU A 285 -8.98 2.77 -1.70
C LEU A 285 -7.58 2.30 -1.27
N GLU A 286 -6.73 3.24 -0.88
CA GLU A 286 -5.37 2.97 -0.43
C GLU A 286 -5.24 3.08 1.09
N PHE A 287 -4.28 2.36 1.63
CA PHE A 287 -3.74 2.59 2.96
C PHE A 287 -2.25 2.88 2.87
N VAL A 288 -1.77 3.73 3.76
CA VAL A 288 -0.34 3.99 3.97
C VAL A 288 0.10 3.46 5.33
N VAL A 289 1.32 2.93 5.36
CA VAL A 289 2.00 2.45 6.56
C VAL A 289 2.96 3.55 7.00
N LEU A 290 2.66 4.22 8.10
CA LEU A 290 3.47 5.31 8.64
C LEU A 290 4.27 4.79 9.84
N ASP A 291 5.52 5.19 9.98
CA ASP A 291 6.26 4.94 11.22
C ASP A 291 5.90 5.95 12.33
N ALA A 292 6.53 5.79 13.50
CA ALA A 292 6.35 6.68 14.64
C ALA A 292 6.69 8.15 14.36
N THR A 293 7.44 8.46 13.30
CA THR A 293 7.76 9.83 12.89
C THR A 293 6.76 10.40 11.86
N GLY A 294 5.77 9.61 11.45
CA GLY A 294 4.84 9.96 10.39
C GLY A 294 5.41 9.76 8.98
N GLN A 295 6.57 9.12 8.84
CA GLN A 295 7.18 8.85 7.53
C GLN A 295 6.55 7.61 6.89
N GLU A 296 6.19 7.68 5.61
CA GLU A 296 5.65 6.55 4.85
C GLU A 296 6.72 5.47 4.67
N ARG A 297 6.43 4.26 5.14
CA ARG A 297 7.25 3.05 5.03
C ARG A 297 6.71 2.05 4.02
N GLY A 298 5.47 2.23 3.58
CA GLY A 298 4.85 1.43 2.55
C GLY A 298 3.42 1.89 2.25
N ARG A 299 2.88 1.44 1.11
CA ARG A 299 1.53 1.75 0.65
C ARG A 299 0.92 0.53 -0.01
N GLY A 300 -0.38 0.33 0.20
CA GLY A 300 -1.12 -0.77 -0.39
C GLY A 300 -2.54 -0.39 -0.74
N ALA A 301 -3.15 -1.16 -1.64
CA ALA A 301 -4.57 -1.07 -1.95
C ALA A 301 -5.36 -1.95 -0.97
N ILE A 302 -6.53 -1.47 -0.55
CA ILE A 302 -7.48 -2.27 0.24
C ILE A 302 -8.01 -3.42 -0.61
N GLY A 303 -8.03 -4.62 -0.05
CA GLY A 303 -8.32 -5.87 -0.76
C GLY A 303 -7.17 -6.35 -1.66
N GLY A 304 -6.04 -5.62 -1.69
CA GLY A 304 -4.84 -5.96 -2.44
C GLY A 304 -3.88 -6.90 -1.72
N GLY A 305 -2.71 -7.11 -2.34
CA GLY A 305 -1.62 -7.91 -1.77
C GLY A 305 -0.96 -7.23 -0.57
N ALA A 306 -0.27 -8.02 0.26
CA ALA A 306 0.36 -7.52 1.49
C ALA A 306 1.61 -6.68 1.21
N VAL A 307 1.72 -5.55 1.91
CA VAL A 307 2.84 -4.61 1.85
C VAL A 307 3.91 -5.05 2.82
N LYS A 308 5.11 -5.35 2.31
CA LYS A 308 6.24 -5.78 3.14
C LYS A 308 6.86 -4.59 3.88
N VAL A 309 6.96 -4.69 5.19
CA VAL A 309 7.62 -3.69 6.05
C VAL A 309 8.54 -4.36 7.06
N PRO A 310 9.58 -3.67 7.55
CA PRO A 310 10.37 -4.16 8.67
C PRO A 310 9.49 -4.47 9.89
N ALA A 311 10.01 -5.28 10.82
CA ALA A 311 9.33 -5.45 12.09
C ALA A 311 9.40 -4.15 12.90
N GLY A 312 8.29 -3.73 13.51
CA GLY A 312 8.17 -2.48 14.23
C GLY A 312 6.73 -2.06 14.46
N ASP A 313 6.56 -0.89 15.07
CA ASP A 313 5.26 -0.27 15.30
C ASP A 313 4.96 0.75 14.20
N TYR A 314 3.74 0.69 13.68
CA TYR A 314 3.28 1.48 12.55
C TYR A 314 1.87 2.02 12.80
N VAL A 315 1.57 3.15 12.18
CA VAL A 315 0.20 3.65 12.02
C VAL A 315 -0.27 3.29 10.61
N ILE A 316 -1.32 2.50 10.51
CA ILE A 316 -1.98 2.22 9.24
C ILE A 316 -3.06 3.26 9.04
N ARG A 317 -2.85 4.15 8.07
CA ARG A 317 -3.82 5.19 7.68
C ARG A 317 -4.51 4.78 6.40
N VAL A 318 -5.81 4.50 6.50
CA VAL A 318 -6.67 4.30 5.34
C VAL A 318 -7.22 5.65 4.89
N LEU A 319 -7.10 5.98 3.61
CA LEU A 319 -7.55 7.24 3.03
C LEU A 319 -9.06 7.22 2.73
N THR A 320 -9.87 6.98 3.77
CA THR A 320 -11.33 7.01 3.71
C THR A 320 -11.89 8.43 3.75
N GLU A 321 -13.14 8.61 3.28
CA GLU A 321 -13.90 9.86 3.40
C GLU A 321 -14.99 9.75 4.47
N PRO A 322 -15.33 10.85 5.19
CA PRO A 322 -14.82 12.22 5.05
C PRO A 322 -13.48 12.47 5.77
N ARG A 323 -13.04 11.53 6.61
CA ARG A 323 -11.74 11.58 7.30
C ARG A 323 -11.02 10.24 7.16
N PRO A 324 -9.67 10.27 7.07
CA PRO A 324 -8.89 9.04 7.11
C PRO A 324 -9.05 8.34 8.46
N VAL A 325 -8.99 7.02 8.44
CA VAL A 325 -9.01 6.18 9.65
C VAL A 325 -7.63 5.62 9.90
N GLU A 326 -7.23 5.63 11.17
CA GLU A 326 -5.91 5.21 11.60
C GLU A 326 -6.02 4.14 12.68
N ILE A 327 -5.12 3.15 12.63
CA ILE A 327 -4.89 2.21 13.72
C ILE A 327 -3.40 2.01 13.92
N GLU A 328 -2.99 1.89 15.18
CA GLU A 328 -1.63 1.48 15.54
C GLU A 328 -1.51 -0.04 15.46
N VAL A 329 -0.47 -0.52 14.78
CA VAL A 329 -0.17 -1.96 14.65
C VAL A 329 1.29 -2.24 14.95
N THR A 330 1.53 -3.30 15.70
CA THR A 330 2.84 -3.92 15.84
C THR A 330 2.97 -5.05 14.82
N VAL A 331 3.97 -4.96 13.95
CA VAL A 331 4.32 -5.98 12.95
C VAL A 331 5.53 -6.77 13.43
N LYS A 332 5.39 -8.08 13.63
CA LYS A 332 6.48 -8.98 14.04
C LYS A 332 7.26 -9.51 12.83
N PRO A 333 8.51 -9.96 13.01
CA PRO A 333 9.28 -10.56 11.92
C PRO A 333 8.56 -11.75 11.28
N GLY A 334 8.37 -11.71 9.97
CA GLY A 334 7.68 -12.75 9.19
C GLY A 334 6.17 -12.87 9.43
N GLU A 335 5.54 -11.95 10.17
CA GLU A 335 4.09 -11.91 10.38
C GLU A 335 3.39 -11.32 9.15
N ASP A 336 2.30 -11.93 8.70
CA ASP A 336 1.34 -11.33 7.75
C ASP A 336 0.15 -10.76 8.54
N LYS A 337 0.19 -9.45 8.78
CA LYS A 337 -0.81 -8.71 9.53
C LYS A 337 -1.97 -8.32 8.61
N ALA A 338 -3.12 -8.96 8.80
CA ALA A 338 -4.35 -8.58 8.12
C ALA A 338 -5.18 -7.68 9.04
N LEU A 339 -5.54 -6.50 8.53
CA LEU A 339 -6.50 -5.58 9.14
C LEU A 339 -7.81 -5.63 8.37
N THR A 340 -8.91 -5.43 9.08
CA THR A 340 -10.24 -5.39 8.52
C THR A 340 -10.78 -3.97 8.62
N LEU A 341 -11.07 -3.37 7.48
CA LEU A 341 -11.82 -2.13 7.40
C LEU A 341 -13.31 -2.48 7.37
N ARG A 342 -14.04 -2.03 8.40
CA ARG A 342 -15.49 -2.10 8.48
C ARG A 342 -16.08 -0.71 8.65
N ARG A 343 -17.39 -0.58 8.46
CA ARG A 343 -18.10 0.70 8.67
C ARG A 343 -19.23 0.46 9.66
N SER A 344 -19.26 1.23 10.75
CA SER A 344 -20.26 1.10 11.81
C SER A 344 -20.79 2.48 12.18
N GLY A 345 -22.10 2.69 12.07
CA GLY A 345 -22.76 3.95 12.44
C GLY A 345 -22.21 5.18 11.71
N GLY A 346 -21.92 5.08 10.42
CA GLY A 346 -21.43 6.19 9.58
C GLY A 346 -19.92 6.46 9.67
N THR A 347 -19.21 5.80 10.57
CA THR A 347 -17.76 5.95 10.75
C THR A 347 -17.04 4.70 10.26
N TRP A 348 -15.97 4.90 9.50
CA TRP A 348 -15.04 3.83 9.15
C TRP A 348 -14.26 3.40 10.40
N ILE A 349 -14.18 2.10 10.64
CA ILE A 349 -13.44 1.48 11.74
C ILE A 349 -12.45 0.51 11.11
N LEU A 350 -11.20 0.63 11.50
CA LEU A 350 -10.13 -0.26 11.09
C LEU A 350 -9.72 -1.08 12.32
N GLU A 351 -9.71 -2.40 12.22
CA GLU A 351 -9.40 -3.31 13.34
C GLU A 351 -8.55 -4.52 12.95
#